data_AF-A0A9E5P3H8-F1
#
_entry.id   AF-A0A9E5P3H8-F1
#
_cell.length_a   1.000
_cell.length_b   1.000
_cell.length_c   1.000
_cell.angle_alpha   90.00
_cell.angle_beta   90.00
_cell.angle_gamma   90.00
#
_symmetry.space_group_name_H-M   'P 1'
#
loop_
_entity.id
_entity.type
_entity.pdbx_description
1 polymer ?
#
loop_
_entity_poly.entity_id
_entity_poly.type
_entity_poly.pdbx_seq_one_letter_code
_entity_poly.pdbx_strand_id
1 'polypeptide(L)'
;MSLSKVNTSAATLTKNRTEGSIVPTSGMCVTCVDGCIGMCEIGKSAYRGHEVIYPQPFGVITTAAEKSYPVDYSHFNIMGTVVGAHGVEADSDKAIFPAVDLEVFIGHDNGIKFRYP
;
A
#
# COMPACT_ATOMS: atom_id res chain seq x y z
N MET A 1 22.24 1.89 1.71
CA MET A 1 21.56 0.75 2.35
C MET A 1 20.07 0.90 2.06
N SER A 2 19.40 -0.14 1.54
CA SER A 2 17.94 -0.09 1.33
C SER A 2 17.25 -0.17 2.70
N LEU A 3 16.30 0.73 2.95
CA LEU A 3 15.49 0.74 4.16
C LEU A 3 14.42 -0.37 4.15
N SER A 4 14.17 -0.99 3.00
CA SER A 4 13.18 -2.06 2.84
C SER A 4 13.82 -3.34 2.32
N LYS A 5 13.31 -4.49 2.75
CA LYS A 5 13.56 -5.76 2.06
C LYS A 5 12.68 -5.81 0.82
N VAL A 6 13.32 -5.93 -0.35
CA VAL A 6 12.63 -5.98 -1.64
C VAL A 6 12.50 -7.45 -2.06
N ASN A 7 11.39 -7.83 -2.72
CA ASN A 7 11.15 -9.16 -3.28
C ASN A 7 11.04 -10.34 -2.30
N THR A 8 10.93 -10.04 -1.01
CA THR A 8 10.67 -10.99 0.07
C THR A 8 9.96 -10.26 1.21
N SER A 9 8.83 -10.81 1.64
CA SER A 9 8.14 -10.29 2.82
C SER A 9 7.25 -11.36 3.48
N ALA A 10 7.15 -11.26 4.81
CA ALA A 10 6.15 -12.01 5.56
C ALA A 10 4.71 -11.62 5.15
N ALA A 11 4.50 -10.37 4.73
CA ALA A 11 3.19 -9.88 4.29
C ALA A 11 2.66 -10.64 3.08
N THR A 12 3.53 -11.04 2.13
CA THR A 12 3.13 -11.78 0.92
C THR A 12 3.42 -13.28 1.02
N LEU A 13 3.92 -13.76 2.18
CA LEU A 13 4.42 -15.12 2.38
C LEU A 13 5.42 -15.51 1.28
N THR A 14 6.42 -14.64 1.09
CA THR A 14 7.47 -14.82 0.08
C THR A 14 8.86 -14.84 0.70
N LYS A 15 9.76 -15.62 0.08
CA LYS A 15 11.18 -15.73 0.46
C LYS A 15 12.08 -15.92 -0.75
N ASN A 16 13.27 -15.34 -0.69
CA ASN A 16 14.34 -15.62 -1.64
C ASN A 16 14.86 -17.06 -1.51
N ARG A 17 15.37 -17.62 -2.61
CA ARG A 17 16.01 -18.95 -2.61
C ARG A 17 17.34 -18.94 -1.85
N THR A 18 18.15 -17.90 -2.05
CA THR A 18 19.50 -17.77 -1.46
C THR A 18 19.54 -16.58 -0.51
N GLU A 19 19.10 -16.78 0.73
CA GLU A 19 18.93 -15.70 1.73
C GLU A 19 20.23 -14.92 2.01
N GLY A 20 21.38 -15.59 2.00
CA GLY A 20 22.70 -14.96 2.20
C GLY A 20 23.33 -14.33 0.95
N SER A 21 22.66 -14.38 -0.20
CA SER A 21 23.21 -13.90 -1.48
C SER A 21 22.13 -13.23 -2.32
N ILE A 22 21.78 -12.01 -1.91
CA ILE A 22 20.72 -11.19 -2.51
C ILE A 22 21.28 -9.79 -2.80
N VAL A 23 20.90 -9.22 -3.94
CA VAL A 23 21.18 -7.81 -4.25
C VAL A 23 20.26 -6.91 -3.41
N PRO A 24 20.78 -6.00 -2.57
CA PRO A 24 19.93 -5.18 -1.69
C PRO A 24 19.02 -4.18 -2.40
N THR A 25 19.35 -3.79 -3.65
CA THR A 25 18.58 -2.82 -4.43
C THR A 25 17.36 -3.44 -5.10
N SER A 26 17.52 -4.62 -5.69
CA SER A 26 16.44 -5.33 -6.38
C SER A 26 15.80 -6.39 -5.51
N GLY A 27 16.45 -6.91 -4.47
CA GLY A 27 15.97 -8.08 -3.75
C GLY A 27 16.07 -9.39 -4.53
N MET A 28 16.80 -9.41 -5.65
CA MET A 28 16.99 -10.62 -6.46
C MET A 28 18.15 -11.47 -5.93
N CYS A 29 18.03 -12.79 -6.01
CA CYS A 29 19.14 -13.71 -5.73
C CYS A 29 20.31 -13.43 -6.69
N VAL A 30 21.56 -13.53 -6.22
CA VAL A 30 22.76 -13.34 -7.06
C VAL A 30 22.72 -14.23 -8.31
N THR A 31 22.17 -15.44 -8.18
CA THR A 31 21.86 -16.32 -9.30
C THR A 31 20.35 -16.55 -9.36
N CYS A 32 19.69 -15.92 -10.31
CA CYS A 32 18.32 -16.24 -10.68
C CYS A 32 18.35 -17.42 -11.67
N VAL A 33 17.55 -18.46 -11.43
CA VAL A 33 17.56 -19.67 -12.24
C VAL A 33 16.17 -19.98 -12.77
N ASP A 34 16.13 -20.45 -14.01
CA ASP A 34 14.94 -21.08 -14.56
C ASP A 34 14.69 -22.40 -13.81
N GLY A 35 13.46 -22.59 -13.34
CA GLY A 35 13.12 -23.69 -12.40
C GLY A 35 13.22 -23.34 -10.91
N CYS A 36 13.44 -22.07 -10.55
CA CYS A 36 13.20 -21.65 -9.18
C CYS A 36 11.72 -21.83 -8.83
N ILE A 37 11.41 -22.41 -7.66
CA ILE A 37 10.04 -22.69 -7.19
C ILE A 37 9.22 -21.40 -6.91
N GLY A 38 9.73 -20.24 -7.31
CA GLY A 38 8.99 -18.99 -7.33
C GLY A 38 8.55 -18.46 -5.97
N MET A 39 9.24 -18.83 -4.88
CA MET A 39 8.85 -18.40 -3.54
C MET A 39 9.11 -16.91 -3.27
N CYS A 40 9.87 -16.20 -4.11
CA CYS A 40 10.04 -14.74 -4.02
C CYS A 40 8.91 -14.00 -4.73
N GLU A 41 8.77 -12.68 -4.50
CA GLU A 41 7.66 -11.91 -5.08
C GLU A 41 7.68 -11.92 -6.61
N ILE A 42 8.85 -11.87 -7.24
CA ILE A 42 8.99 -12.02 -8.70
C ILE A 42 8.42 -13.36 -9.18
N GLY A 43 8.84 -14.47 -8.56
CA GLY A 43 8.39 -15.79 -8.98
C GLY A 43 6.90 -16.03 -8.70
N LYS A 44 6.42 -15.60 -7.53
CA LYS A 44 5.01 -15.75 -7.16
C LYS A 44 4.11 -14.86 -8.01
N SER A 45 4.59 -13.67 -8.41
CA SER A 45 3.88 -12.79 -9.34
C SER A 45 3.78 -13.37 -10.75
N ALA A 46 4.81 -14.09 -11.21
CA ALA A 46 4.81 -14.71 -12.54
C ALA A 46 3.74 -15.81 -12.66
N TYR A 47 3.49 -16.58 -11.59
CA TYR A 47 2.50 -17.67 -11.60
C TYR A 47 1.12 -17.29 -11.04
N ARG A 48 1.07 -16.44 -10.01
CA ARG A 48 -0.15 -16.15 -9.22
C ARG A 48 -0.40 -14.65 -9.06
N GLY A 49 0.01 -13.83 -10.03
CA GLY A 49 0.02 -12.36 -9.95
C GLY A 49 -1.20 -11.73 -9.26
N HIS A 50 -2.42 -12.12 -9.66
CA HIS A 50 -3.66 -11.57 -9.10
C HIS A 50 -3.86 -11.88 -7.60
N GLU A 51 -3.29 -12.97 -7.10
CA GLU A 51 -3.45 -13.41 -5.72
C GLU A 51 -2.40 -12.80 -4.78
N VAL A 52 -1.31 -12.25 -5.34
CA VAL A 52 -0.20 -11.63 -4.59
C VAL A 52 -0.33 -10.09 -4.58
N ILE A 53 -1.42 -9.54 -5.14
CA ILE A 53 -1.71 -8.09 -5.08
C ILE A 53 -1.87 -7.64 -3.63
N TYR A 54 -2.49 -8.47 -2.79
CA TYR A 54 -2.74 -8.17 -1.39
C TYR A 54 -1.90 -9.04 -0.45
N PRO A 55 -1.55 -8.52 0.74
CA PRO A 55 -0.96 -9.32 1.79
C PRO A 55 -1.83 -10.50 2.21
N GLN A 56 -1.19 -11.58 2.66
CA GLN A 56 -1.83 -12.86 2.95
C GLN A 56 -1.65 -13.26 4.42
N PRO A 57 -2.71 -13.81 5.07
CA PRO A 57 -4.05 -14.07 4.53
C PRO A 57 -4.96 -12.82 4.45
N PHE A 58 -5.51 -12.54 3.27
CA PHE A 58 -6.36 -11.36 3.05
C PHE A 58 -7.65 -11.39 3.89
N GLY A 59 -8.06 -10.23 4.43
CA GLY A 59 -9.32 -10.04 5.16
C GLY A 59 -9.34 -10.50 6.63
N VAL A 60 -8.42 -11.39 7.03
CA VAL A 60 -8.28 -11.87 8.42
C VAL A 60 -7.11 -11.24 9.17
N ILE A 61 -6.28 -10.46 8.49
CA ILE A 61 -5.14 -9.76 9.08
C ILE A 61 -5.19 -8.26 8.81
N THR A 62 -4.57 -7.50 9.70
CA THR A 62 -4.11 -6.14 9.40
C THR A 62 -2.63 -6.21 9.07
N THR A 63 -2.20 -5.50 8.04
CA THR A 63 -0.79 -5.49 7.62
C THR A 63 -0.13 -4.15 7.89
N ALA A 64 1.13 -4.23 8.33
CA ALA A 64 2.02 -3.10 8.54
C ALA A 64 3.16 -3.15 7.52
N ALA A 65 3.99 -2.12 7.50
CA ALA A 65 5.12 -2.04 6.59
C ALA A 65 6.36 -2.75 7.14
N GLU A 66 7.03 -3.54 6.30
CA GLU A 66 8.34 -4.16 6.60
C GLU A 66 9.47 -3.26 6.08
N LYS A 67 9.65 -2.11 6.73
CA LYS A 67 10.76 -1.17 6.44
C LYS A 67 11.42 -0.71 7.72
N SER A 68 12.74 -0.53 7.68
CA SER A 68 13.50 0.19 8.68
C SER A 68 13.29 1.68 8.44
N TYR A 69 12.42 2.30 9.22
CA TYR A 69 12.23 3.74 9.16
C TYR A 69 13.30 4.44 10.00
N PRO A 70 13.92 5.52 9.49
CA PRO A 70 14.87 6.31 10.27
C PRO A 70 14.17 7.18 11.34
N VAL A 71 12.84 7.25 11.29
CA VAL A 71 11.96 7.98 12.20
C VAL A 71 10.81 7.05 12.60
N ASP A 72 10.29 7.18 13.81
CA ASP A 72 9.10 6.46 14.28
C ASP A 72 7.94 7.43 14.53
N TYR A 73 6.75 6.90 14.84
CA TYR A 73 5.56 7.73 15.09
C TYR A 73 5.67 8.63 16.33
N SER A 74 6.62 8.42 17.24
CA SER A 74 6.88 9.37 18.33
C SER A 74 7.56 10.65 17.84
N HIS A 75 8.25 10.60 16.69
CA HIS A 75 8.90 11.75 16.07
C HIS A 75 7.92 12.61 15.25
N PHE A 76 6.73 12.10 14.94
CA PHE A 76 5.80 12.74 14.01
C PHE A 76 4.37 12.69 14.56
N ASN A 77 3.88 13.85 15.02
CA ASN A 77 2.48 14.03 15.37
C ASN A 77 1.72 14.66 14.20
N ILE A 78 0.70 13.96 13.70
CA ILE A 78 -0.25 14.51 12.73
C ILE A 78 -1.31 15.29 13.51
N MET A 79 -1.11 16.60 13.66
CA MET A 79 -2.13 17.50 14.17
C MET A 79 -2.99 18.01 13.01
N GLY A 80 -3.98 17.22 12.62
CA GLY A 80 -4.96 17.64 11.62
C GLY A 80 -6.02 18.53 12.25
N THR A 81 -6.04 19.81 11.91
CA THR A 81 -7.23 20.67 12.06
C THR A 81 -7.99 20.68 10.75
N VAL A 82 -9.27 20.32 10.77
CA VAL A 82 -10.20 20.52 9.64
C VAL A 82 -10.45 22.02 9.47
N VAL A 83 -9.52 22.71 8.82
CA VAL A 83 -9.67 24.12 8.45
C VAL A 83 -10.09 24.18 6.98
N GLY A 84 -11.22 24.82 6.70
CA GLY A 84 -11.72 25.00 5.34
C GLY A 84 -12.69 23.92 4.84
N ALA A 85 -13.29 23.12 5.72
CA ALA A 85 -14.46 22.33 5.34
C ALA A 85 -15.63 23.30 5.03
N HIS A 86 -15.94 23.46 3.75
CA HIS A 86 -17.05 24.27 3.26
C HIS A 86 -18.10 23.33 2.66
N GLY A 87 -19.37 23.48 3.04
CA GLY A 87 -20.48 22.71 2.47
C GLY A 87 -21.50 22.21 3.48
N VAL A 88 -21.17 22.16 4.77
CA VAL A 88 -22.10 21.81 5.85
C VAL A 88 -21.89 22.75 7.04
N GLU A 89 -22.92 22.89 7.87
CA GLU A 89 -22.91 23.73 9.07
C GLU A 89 -21.78 23.28 10.02
N ALA A 90 -21.08 24.23 10.65
CA ALA A 90 -19.94 23.97 11.54
C ALA A 90 -20.39 23.45 12.92
N ASP A 91 -21.11 22.34 12.91
CA ASP A 91 -21.68 21.63 14.05
C ASP A 91 -21.18 20.18 14.00
N SER A 92 -20.63 19.67 15.10
CA SER A 92 -20.06 18.32 15.19
C SER A 92 -21.08 17.20 14.90
N ASP A 93 -22.36 17.43 15.17
CA ASP A 93 -23.43 16.44 14.90
C ASP A 93 -23.83 16.44 13.41
N LYS A 94 -23.52 17.51 12.67
CA LYS A 94 -23.83 17.66 11.23
C LYS A 94 -22.62 17.43 10.33
N ALA A 95 -21.42 17.78 10.79
CA ALA A 95 -20.15 17.59 10.10
C ALA A 95 -19.63 16.15 10.25
N ILE A 96 -20.49 15.17 9.95
CA ILE A 96 -20.18 13.74 10.04
C ILE A 96 -19.71 13.19 8.68
N PHE A 97 -18.82 12.20 8.71
CA PHE A 97 -18.25 11.58 7.49
C PHE A 97 -19.28 11.10 6.43
N PRO A 98 -20.51 10.64 6.78
CA PRO A 98 -21.50 10.22 5.78
C PRO A 98 -22.11 11.37 5.00
N ALA A 99 -22.04 12.60 5.53
CA ALA A 99 -22.62 13.79 4.91
C ALA A 99 -21.68 14.46 3.89
N VAL A 100 -20.51 13.87 3.64
CA VAL A 100 -19.54 14.38 2.66
C VAL A 100 -20.10 14.20 1.26
N ASP A 101 -20.23 15.30 0.53
CA ASP A 101 -20.53 15.28 -0.89
C ASP A 101 -19.27 14.91 -1.69
N LEU A 102 -19.35 13.79 -2.41
CA LEU A 102 -18.28 13.26 -3.28
C LEU A 102 -18.60 13.46 -4.76
N GLU A 103 -19.53 14.37 -5.08
CA GLU A 103 -19.89 14.71 -6.45
C GLU A 103 -18.76 15.46 -7.15
N VAL A 104 -18.44 14.99 -8.36
CA VAL A 104 -17.37 15.55 -9.19
C VAL A 104 -17.89 15.77 -10.60
N PHE A 105 -17.39 16.84 -11.23
CA PHE A 105 -17.70 17.21 -12.60
C PHE A 105 -16.45 17.05 -13.47
N ILE A 106 -16.56 16.32 -14.58
CA ILE A 106 -15.50 16.21 -15.59
C ILE A 106 -16.01 16.76 -16.93
N GLY A 107 -15.34 17.78 -17.49
CA GLY A 107 -15.61 18.33 -18.83
C GLY A 107 -15.65 19.87 -18.88
N HIS A 108 -15.56 20.44 -20.09
CA HIS A 108 -15.40 21.89 -20.32
C HIS A 108 -16.72 22.68 -20.23
N ASP A 109 -17.86 22.07 -20.60
CA ASP A 109 -19.13 22.79 -20.84
C ASP A 109 -20.31 22.19 -20.02
N ASN A 110 -20.24 22.28 -18.68
CA ASN A 110 -21.13 21.69 -17.64
C ASN A 110 -20.80 20.28 -17.14
N GLY A 111 -19.85 19.59 -17.76
CA GLY A 111 -19.26 18.34 -17.26
C GLY A 111 -20.23 17.17 -17.06
N ILE A 112 -19.67 15.98 -16.88
CA ILE A 112 -20.39 14.77 -16.49
C ILE A 112 -20.31 14.65 -14.98
N LYS A 113 -21.47 14.57 -14.32
CA LYS A 113 -21.58 14.38 -12.87
C LYS A 113 -21.36 12.92 -12.52
N PHE A 114 -20.39 12.62 -11.66
CA PHE A 114 -20.16 11.28 -11.11
C PHE A 114 -19.78 11.36 -9.64
N ARG A 115 -19.93 10.23 -8.93
CA ARG A 115 -19.65 10.10 -7.51
C ARG A 115 -18.49 9.13 -7.32
N TYR A 116 -17.44 9.54 -6.59
CA TYR A 116 -16.38 8.60 -6.20
C TYR A 116 -16.94 7.51 -5.26
N PRO A 117 -16.49 6.26 -5.38
CA PRO A 117 -16.91 5.17 -4.49
C PRO A 117 -16.48 5.38 -3.05
#